data_AF-A0A3D5AHN5-F1
#
_entry.id   AF-A0A3D5AHN5-F1
#
_cell.length_a   1.000
_cell.length_b   1.000
_cell.length_c   1.000
_cell.angle_alpha   90.00
_cell.angle_beta   90.00
_cell.angle_gamma   90.00
#
_symmetry.space_group_name_H-M   'P 1'
#
loop_
_entity.id
_entity.type
_entity.pdbx_description
1 polymer ?
#
loop_
_entity_poly.entity_id
_entity_poly.type
_entity_poly.pdbx_seq_one_letter_code
_entity_poly.pdbx_strand_id
1 'polypeptide(L)'
;MTRIRANRLALALLLLGTALLYLIGLSRSGWANPYYSAAAQAASQSWKALLFGSLDSANFITVDKTPASLWLMGLSVRVFGLSSFAILLPQALCGVGAVAMLYATVKRWAGANAGLIAGTVLALTPVAVLMFRFNNPDALLVLLLIAGAYGVTRAIQSGQTRWLAQIGRESCRERVCKMGRSRWLLYE
;
A
#
# COMPACT_ATOMS: atom_id res chain seq x y z
N MET A 1 28.75 11.52 -14.92
CA MET A 1 28.31 11.43 -13.49
C MET A 1 27.15 12.37 -13.13
N THR A 2 27.07 13.58 -13.71
CA THR A 2 26.05 14.62 -13.39
C THR A 2 24.60 14.17 -13.63
N ARG A 3 24.30 13.54 -14.78
CA ARG A 3 22.93 13.11 -15.14
C ARG A 3 22.34 12.05 -14.20
N ILE A 4 23.16 11.13 -13.69
CA ILE A 4 22.71 10.11 -12.73
C ILE A 4 22.38 10.74 -11.37
N ARG A 5 23.22 11.69 -10.92
CA ARG A 5 22.96 12.47 -9.69
C ARG A 5 21.69 13.30 -9.83
N ALA A 6 21.51 14.01 -10.95
CA ALA A 6 20.31 14.78 -11.24
C ALA A 6 19.03 13.91 -11.21
N ASN A 7 19.06 12.72 -11.81
CA ASN A 7 17.91 11.81 -11.80
C ASN A 7 17.59 11.28 -10.38
N ARG A 8 18.61 11.05 -9.54
CA ARG A 8 18.40 10.63 -8.15
C ARG A 8 17.84 11.75 -7.30
N LEU A 9 18.32 12.98 -7.49
CA LEU A 9 17.79 14.17 -6.82
C LEU A 9 16.35 14.44 -7.23
N ALA A 10 16.03 14.34 -8.53
CA ALA A 10 14.66 14.48 -9.02
C ALA A 10 13.71 13.43 -8.42
N LEU A 11 14.16 12.16 -8.33
CA LEU A 11 13.39 11.13 -7.66
C LEU A 11 13.22 11.42 -6.17
N ALA A 12 14.28 11.85 -5.47
CA ALA A 12 14.19 12.20 -4.06
C ALA A 12 13.21 13.34 -3.83
N LEU A 13 13.26 14.39 -4.66
CA LEU A 13 12.30 15.50 -4.63
C LEU A 13 10.87 15.04 -4.89
N LEU A 14 10.65 14.16 -5.87
CA LEU A 14 9.32 13.59 -6.13
C LEU A 14 8.78 12.81 -4.92
N LEU A 15 9.60 11.95 -4.32
CA LEU A 15 9.20 11.12 -3.18
C LEU A 15 8.98 11.97 -1.92
N LEU A 16 9.84 12.95 -1.66
CA LEU A 16 9.66 13.91 -0.57
C LEU A 16 8.39 14.75 -0.79
N GLY A 17 8.16 15.24 -2.01
CA GLY A 17 6.95 15.97 -2.36
C GLY A 17 5.69 15.13 -2.15
N THR A 18 5.72 13.85 -2.55
CA THR A 18 4.61 12.91 -2.36
C THR A 18 4.40 12.60 -0.88
N ALA A 19 5.47 12.37 -0.12
CA ALA A 19 5.40 12.13 1.32
C ALA A 19 4.81 13.34 2.05
N LEU A 20 5.23 14.55 1.71
CA LEU A 20 4.65 15.79 2.25
C LEU A 20 3.16 15.89 1.88
N LEU A 21 2.81 15.67 0.60
CA LEU A 21 1.42 15.69 0.13
C LEU A 21 0.52 14.68 0.87
N TYR A 22 1.04 13.49 1.18
CA TYR A 22 0.24 12.44 1.80
C TYR A 22 0.22 12.54 3.33
N LEU A 23 1.32 12.96 3.96
CA LEU A 23 1.43 13.01 5.43
C LEU A 23 0.94 14.33 6.03
N ILE A 24 1.02 15.46 5.31
CA ILE A 24 0.57 16.75 5.84
C ILE A 24 -0.94 16.73 6.06
N GLY A 25 -1.34 16.99 7.30
CA GLY A 25 -2.76 17.02 7.70
C GLY A 25 -3.42 15.65 7.62
N LEU A 26 -2.67 14.55 7.67
CA LEU A 26 -3.20 13.18 7.60
C LEU A 26 -4.26 12.94 8.70
N SER A 27 -4.05 13.49 9.89
CA SER A 27 -5.00 13.41 11.01
C SER A 27 -6.33 14.13 10.74
N ARG A 28 -6.43 15.01 9.72
CA ARG A 28 -7.71 15.66 9.35
C ARG A 28 -8.74 14.67 8.82
N SER A 29 -8.31 13.50 8.35
CA SER A 29 -9.21 12.41 7.94
C SER A 29 -9.89 11.71 9.12
N GLY A 30 -9.58 12.09 10.37
CA GLY A 30 -10.18 11.50 11.57
C GLY A 30 -9.94 10.00 11.66
N TRP A 31 -10.98 9.23 11.98
CA TRP A 31 -10.91 7.77 12.02
C TRP A 31 -11.12 7.09 10.65
N ALA A 32 -11.18 7.89 9.57
CA ALA A 32 -11.48 7.45 8.21
C ALA A 32 -12.68 6.49 8.20
N ASN A 33 -12.48 5.21 7.89
CA ASN A 33 -13.48 4.18 8.08
C ASN A 33 -13.41 3.60 9.51
N PRO A 34 -14.43 3.81 10.37
CA PRO A 34 -14.43 3.30 11.74
C PRO A 34 -14.32 1.77 11.83
N TYR A 35 -14.82 1.04 10.83
CA TYR A 35 -14.76 -0.42 10.76
C TYR A 35 -13.32 -0.94 10.76
N TYR A 36 -12.45 -0.39 9.92
CA TYR A 36 -11.04 -0.78 9.88
C TYR A 36 -10.23 -0.20 11.05
N SER A 37 -10.63 0.95 11.57
CA SER A 37 -10.01 1.54 12.76
C SER A 37 -10.27 0.72 14.03
N ALA A 38 -11.47 0.16 14.18
CA ALA A 38 -11.80 -0.78 15.26
C ALA A 38 -10.97 -2.07 15.17
N ALA A 39 -10.82 -2.63 13.96
CA ALA A 39 -9.96 -3.79 13.74
C ALA A 39 -8.48 -3.48 14.08
N ALA A 40 -7.97 -2.31 13.73
CA ALA A 40 -6.61 -1.90 14.08
C ALA A 40 -6.43 -1.74 15.61
N GLN A 41 -7.45 -1.25 16.31
CA GLN A 41 -7.46 -1.18 17.77
C GLN A 41 -7.43 -2.58 18.40
N ALA A 42 -8.31 -3.50 17.97
CA ALA A 42 -8.34 -4.87 18.45
C ALA A 42 -7.01 -5.61 18.20
N ALA A 43 -6.45 -5.41 17.00
CA ALA A 43 -5.14 -5.95 16.61
C ALA A 43 -3.98 -5.44 17.47
N SER A 44 -4.08 -4.22 18.02
CA SER A 44 -3.06 -3.68 18.93
C SER A 44 -3.07 -4.38 20.30
N GLN A 45 -4.24 -4.84 20.74
CA GLN A 45 -4.41 -5.49 22.05
C GLN A 45 -4.11 -6.99 22.01
N SER A 46 -4.41 -7.65 20.91
CA SER A 46 -4.27 -9.12 20.77
C SER A 46 -3.49 -9.50 19.52
N TRP A 47 -2.42 -10.30 19.70
CA TRP A 47 -1.68 -10.88 18.57
C TRP A 47 -2.55 -11.82 17.73
N LYS A 48 -3.53 -12.50 18.34
CA LYS A 48 -4.49 -13.34 17.61
C LYS A 48 -5.40 -12.47 16.73
N ALA A 49 -5.95 -11.39 17.29
CA ALA A 49 -6.77 -10.44 16.53
C ALA A 49 -5.99 -9.78 15.39
N LEU A 50 -4.69 -9.50 15.59
CA LEU A 50 -3.80 -9.04 14.53
C LEU A 50 -3.68 -10.08 13.42
N LEU A 51 -3.33 -11.33 13.74
CA LEU A 51 -3.11 -12.39 12.74
C LEU A 51 -4.35 -12.65 11.89
N PHE A 52 -5.53 -12.73 12.51
CA PHE A 52 -6.78 -13.02 11.82
C PHE A 52 -7.50 -11.77 11.28
N GLY A 53 -7.06 -10.57 11.63
CA GLY A 53 -7.74 -9.32 11.23
C GLY A 53 -9.12 -9.21 11.85
N SER A 54 -9.22 -9.40 13.17
CA SER A 54 -10.49 -9.33 13.88
C SER A 54 -10.87 -7.92 14.34
N LEU A 55 -12.17 -7.67 14.41
CA LEU A 55 -12.78 -6.43 14.91
C LEU A 55 -12.77 -6.35 16.43
N ASP A 56 -12.63 -7.48 17.12
CA ASP A 56 -12.62 -7.57 18.58
C ASP A 56 -11.37 -8.29 19.08
N SER A 57 -10.89 -7.92 20.27
CA SER A 57 -9.67 -8.50 20.83
C SER A 57 -9.84 -9.97 21.25
N ALA A 58 -11.09 -10.42 21.45
CA ALA A 58 -11.46 -11.80 21.73
C ALA A 58 -11.54 -12.68 20.46
N ASN A 59 -11.42 -12.08 19.26
CA ASN A 59 -11.39 -12.76 17.98
C ASN A 59 -12.70 -13.49 17.61
N PHE A 60 -13.85 -12.94 18.02
CA PHE A 60 -15.18 -13.49 17.75
C PHE A 60 -15.71 -13.07 16.36
N ILE A 61 -15.36 -11.88 15.89
CA ILE A 61 -15.79 -11.32 14.61
C ILE A 61 -14.56 -10.95 13.78
N THR A 62 -14.35 -11.66 12.67
CA THR A 62 -13.28 -11.33 11.71
C THR A 62 -13.75 -10.35 10.66
N VAL A 63 -12.86 -9.48 10.19
CA VAL A 63 -13.13 -8.63 9.04
C VAL A 63 -13.26 -9.50 7.79
N ASP A 64 -14.27 -9.23 6.95
CA ASP A 64 -14.49 -9.96 5.69
C ASP A 64 -13.40 -9.70 4.63
N LYS A 65 -12.54 -8.70 4.85
CA LYS A 65 -11.36 -8.43 4.03
C LYS A 65 -10.14 -9.16 4.57
N THR A 66 -9.28 -9.55 3.65
CA THR A 66 -8.05 -10.25 3.99
C THR A 66 -7.09 -9.37 4.81
N PRO A 67 -6.39 -9.96 5.80
CA PRO A 67 -5.88 -9.23 6.95
C PRO A 67 -4.56 -8.48 6.69
N ALA A 68 -3.93 -8.61 5.52
CA ALA A 68 -2.61 -8.02 5.28
C ALA A 68 -2.58 -6.49 5.44
N SER A 69 -3.64 -5.80 5.02
CA SER A 69 -3.78 -4.35 5.22
C SER A 69 -3.98 -4.01 6.70
N LEU A 70 -4.68 -4.86 7.46
CA LEU A 70 -4.90 -4.71 8.90
C LEU A 70 -3.63 -4.98 9.70
N TRP A 71 -2.73 -5.85 9.24
CA TRP A 71 -1.44 -6.10 9.89
C TRP A 71 -0.60 -4.83 9.95
N LEU A 72 -0.52 -4.08 8.84
CA LEU A 72 0.23 -2.83 8.78
C LEU A 72 -0.34 -1.78 9.74
N MET A 73 -1.67 -1.62 9.74
CA MET A 73 -2.34 -0.66 10.62
C MET A 73 -2.24 -1.07 12.09
N GLY A 74 -2.51 -2.34 12.42
CA GLY A 74 -2.43 -2.86 13.79
C GLY A 74 -1.03 -2.80 14.37
N LEU A 75 0.01 -3.12 13.59
CA LEU A 75 1.40 -2.96 14.01
C LEU A 75 1.77 -1.49 14.24
N SER A 76 1.35 -0.60 13.35
CA SER A 76 1.59 0.85 13.49
C SER A 76 0.93 1.39 14.76
N VAL A 77 -0.33 1.03 15.02
CA VAL A 77 -1.04 1.38 16.26
C VAL A 77 -0.35 0.81 17.50
N ARG A 78 0.26 -0.38 17.41
CA ARG A 78 1.00 -0.97 18.52
C ARG A 78 2.29 -0.23 18.87
N VAL A 79 2.97 0.31 17.86
CA VAL A 79 4.24 1.04 18.02
C VAL A 79 3.99 2.49 18.44
N PHE A 80 3.02 3.16 17.80
CA PHE A 80 2.78 4.60 17.98
C PHE A 80 1.62 4.93 18.93
N GLY A 81 0.87 3.91 19.39
CA GLY A 81 -0.37 4.09 20.13
C GLY A 81 -1.56 4.38 19.22
N LEU A 82 -2.78 4.20 19.77
CA LEU A 82 -4.01 4.43 19.04
C LEU A 82 -4.20 5.92 18.74
N SER A 83 -4.07 6.26 17.46
CA SER A 83 -4.36 7.58 16.94
C SER A 83 -4.76 7.48 15.48
N SER A 84 -5.53 8.46 15.00
CA SER A 84 -5.84 8.62 13.57
C SER A 84 -4.59 8.62 12.70
N PHE A 85 -3.53 9.27 13.17
CA PHE A 85 -2.25 9.31 12.48
C PHE A 85 -1.61 7.92 12.36
N ALA A 86 -1.53 7.17 13.46
CA ALA A 86 -0.93 5.83 13.47
C ALA A 86 -1.66 4.84 12.55
N ILE A 87 -2.98 4.95 12.43
CA ILE A 87 -3.78 4.09 11.53
C ILE A 87 -3.52 4.43 10.06
N LEU A 88 -3.43 5.72 9.72
CA LEU A 88 -3.32 6.18 8.34
C LEU A 88 -1.88 6.20 7.81
N LEU A 89 -0.89 6.31 8.70
CA LEU A 89 0.52 6.40 8.37
C LEU A 89 1.00 5.27 7.43
N PRO A 90 0.69 3.98 7.69
CA PRO A 90 1.11 2.90 6.79
C PRO A 90 0.54 3.03 5.38
N GLN A 91 -0.69 3.53 5.25
CA GLN A 91 -1.34 3.69 3.94
C GLN A 91 -0.68 4.80 3.13
N ALA A 92 -0.35 5.91 3.78
CA ALA A 92 0.41 6.99 3.16
C ALA A 92 1.81 6.51 2.69
N LEU A 93 2.49 5.70 3.51
CA LEU A 93 3.78 5.11 3.16
C LEU A 93 3.67 4.12 1.98
N CYS A 94 2.61 3.31 1.92
CA CYS A 94 2.31 2.48 0.76
C CYS A 94 2.16 3.31 -0.52
N GLY A 95 1.51 4.47 -0.44
CA GLY A 95 1.38 5.40 -1.57
C GLY A 95 2.72 5.95 -2.05
N VAL A 96 3.61 6.36 -1.14
CA VAL A 96 4.97 6.79 -1.50
C VAL A 96 5.76 5.64 -2.13
N GLY A 97 5.63 4.43 -1.57
CA GLY A 97 6.23 3.22 -2.14
C GLY A 97 5.71 2.91 -3.55
N ALA A 98 4.41 3.10 -3.79
CA ALA A 98 3.79 2.87 -5.09
C ALA A 98 4.36 3.83 -6.15
N VAL A 99 4.53 5.11 -5.82
CA VAL A 99 5.19 6.10 -6.70
C VAL A 99 6.63 5.70 -6.98
N ALA A 100 7.39 5.27 -5.97
CA ALA A 100 8.77 4.83 -6.14
C ALA A 100 8.89 3.60 -7.05
N MET A 101 8.02 2.60 -6.86
CA MET A 101 8.01 1.41 -7.71
C MET A 101 7.54 1.72 -9.12
N LEU A 102 6.53 2.57 -9.30
CA LEU A 102 6.06 2.97 -10.63
C LEU A 102 7.18 3.67 -11.42
N TYR A 103 7.90 4.60 -10.78
CA TYR A 103 9.09 5.20 -11.35
C TYR A 103 10.11 4.13 -11.77
N ALA A 104 10.41 3.16 -10.89
CA ALA A 104 11.39 2.12 -11.16
C ALA A 104 10.97 1.20 -12.33
N THR A 105 9.69 0.88 -12.43
CA THR A 105 9.11 0.08 -13.52
C THR A 105 9.20 0.82 -14.85
N VAL A 106 8.67 2.04 -14.92
CA VAL A 106 8.63 2.82 -16.17
C VAL A 106 10.02 3.22 -16.65
N LYS A 107 10.92 3.58 -15.72
CA LYS A 107 12.31 3.94 -16.04
C LYS A 107 13.04 2.85 -16.82
N ARG A 108 12.73 1.58 -16.55
CA ARG A 108 13.36 0.43 -17.22
C ARG A 108 12.98 0.29 -18.69
N TRP A 109 11.84 0.83 -19.10
CA TRP A 109 11.34 0.74 -20.47
C TRP A 109 11.54 2.03 -21.25
N ALA A 110 11.16 3.16 -20.66
CA ALA A 110 11.09 4.45 -21.34
C ALA A 110 12.07 5.50 -20.79
N GLY A 111 12.96 5.11 -19.87
CA GLY A 111 13.97 5.99 -19.30
C GLY A 111 13.49 6.86 -18.14
N ALA A 112 14.42 7.61 -17.54
CA ALA A 112 14.21 8.29 -16.26
C ALA A 112 13.13 9.39 -16.31
N ASN A 113 13.04 10.15 -17.40
CA ASN A 113 12.07 11.24 -17.52
C ASN A 113 10.63 10.72 -17.57
N ALA A 114 10.38 9.67 -18.36
CA ALA A 114 9.08 9.01 -18.42
C ALA A 114 8.68 8.43 -17.05
N GLY A 115 9.64 7.86 -16.32
CA GLY A 115 9.41 7.39 -14.95
C GLY A 115 9.04 8.51 -13.99
N LEU A 116 9.67 9.69 -14.09
CA LEU A 116 9.33 10.85 -13.26
C LEU A 116 7.91 11.34 -13.59
N ILE A 117 7.56 11.45 -14.86
CA ILE A 117 6.22 11.86 -15.29
C ILE A 117 5.17 10.89 -14.75
N ALA A 118 5.37 9.58 -14.93
CA ALA A 118 4.44 8.57 -14.44
C ALA A 118 4.26 8.63 -12.90
N GLY A 119 5.37 8.78 -12.16
CA GLY A 119 5.33 8.93 -10.71
C GLY A 119 4.61 10.21 -10.26
N THR A 120 4.88 11.35 -10.91
CA THR A 120 4.20 12.63 -10.64
C THR A 120 2.70 12.54 -10.92
N VAL A 121 2.31 11.93 -12.05
CA VAL A 121 0.90 11.73 -12.38
C VAL A 121 0.20 10.90 -11.31
N LEU A 122 0.80 9.78 -10.88
CA LEU A 122 0.23 8.98 -9.79
C LEU A 122 0.14 9.78 -8.48
N ALA A 123 1.20 10.52 -8.13
CA ALA A 123 1.26 11.30 -6.90
C ALA A 123 0.19 12.40 -6.82
N LEU A 124 -0.08 13.06 -7.95
CA LEU A 124 -1.02 14.18 -8.04
C LEU A 124 -2.44 13.77 -8.41
N THR A 125 -2.69 12.50 -8.72
CA THR A 125 -4.03 12.03 -9.06
C THR A 125 -4.94 12.17 -7.84
N PRO A 126 -6.02 12.97 -7.89
CA PRO A 126 -6.85 13.24 -6.71
C PRO A 126 -7.46 11.99 -6.08
N VAL A 127 -7.91 11.06 -6.93
CA VAL A 127 -8.44 9.76 -6.48
C VAL A 127 -7.40 8.96 -5.72
N ALA A 128 -6.15 8.92 -6.22
CA ALA A 128 -5.06 8.21 -5.55
C ALA A 128 -4.69 8.88 -4.21
N VAL A 129 -4.64 10.22 -4.17
CA VAL A 129 -4.39 10.99 -2.94
C VAL A 129 -5.43 10.65 -1.86
N LEU A 130 -6.70 10.61 -2.23
CA LEU A 130 -7.78 10.24 -1.31
C LEU A 130 -7.62 8.79 -0.84
N MET A 131 -7.36 7.85 -1.75
CA MET A 131 -7.19 6.44 -1.42
C MET A 131 -6.02 6.20 -0.45
N PHE A 132 -4.85 6.82 -0.68
CA PHE A 132 -3.67 6.63 0.19
C PHE A 132 -3.76 7.37 1.52
N ARG A 133 -4.65 8.36 1.64
CA ARG A 133 -4.93 9.09 2.89
C ARG A 133 -6.15 8.57 3.65
N PHE A 134 -6.66 7.41 3.24
CA PHE A 134 -7.77 6.71 3.87
C PHE A 134 -7.32 5.31 4.34
N ASN A 135 -8.01 4.72 5.31
CA ASN A 135 -7.65 3.42 5.90
C ASN A 135 -8.20 2.22 5.11
N ASN A 136 -8.39 2.36 3.81
CA ASN A 136 -8.86 1.29 2.94
C ASN A 136 -7.74 0.29 2.61
N PRO A 137 -8.06 -0.99 2.34
CA PRO A 137 -7.09 -2.00 1.94
C PRO A 137 -6.46 -1.75 0.56
N ASP A 138 -7.02 -0.82 -0.22
CA ASP A 138 -6.64 -0.56 -1.61
C ASP A 138 -5.21 -0.03 -1.76
N ALA A 139 -4.69 0.70 -0.77
CA ALA A 139 -3.36 1.29 -0.82
C ALA A 139 -2.24 0.22 -0.87
N LEU A 140 -2.35 -0.83 -0.04
CA LEU A 140 -1.44 -1.97 -0.07
C LEU A 140 -1.58 -2.77 -1.37
N LEU A 141 -2.83 -2.94 -1.85
CA LEU A 141 -3.10 -3.64 -3.11
C LEU A 141 -2.43 -2.94 -4.30
N VAL A 142 -2.54 -1.63 -4.42
CA VAL A 142 -1.91 -0.86 -5.51
C VAL A 142 -0.39 -1.02 -5.47
N LEU A 143 0.22 -0.97 -4.28
CA LEU A 143 1.65 -1.20 -4.13
C LEU A 143 2.05 -2.61 -4.62
N LEU A 144 1.30 -3.64 -4.24
CA LEU A 144 1.55 -5.03 -4.66
C LEU A 144 1.35 -5.24 -6.17
N LEU A 145 0.32 -4.61 -6.76
CA LEU A 145 0.10 -4.66 -8.21
C LEU A 145 1.29 -4.07 -8.98
N ILE A 146 1.77 -2.91 -8.54
CA ILE A 146 2.94 -2.26 -9.15
C ILE A 146 4.20 -3.09 -8.90
N ALA A 147 4.32 -3.75 -7.75
CA ALA A 147 5.40 -4.67 -7.45
C ALA A 147 5.40 -5.89 -8.37
N GLY A 148 4.24 -6.51 -8.56
CA GLY A 148 4.07 -7.62 -9.49
C GLY A 148 4.41 -7.19 -10.92
N ALA A 149 3.93 -6.03 -11.36
CA ALA A 149 4.29 -5.46 -12.65
C ALA A 149 5.81 -5.24 -12.76
N TYR A 150 6.47 -4.68 -11.74
CA TYR A 150 7.92 -4.54 -11.70
C TYR A 150 8.63 -5.91 -11.82
N GLY A 151 8.16 -6.92 -11.09
CA GLY A 151 8.66 -8.29 -11.19
C GLY A 151 8.56 -8.84 -12.61
N VAL A 152 7.41 -8.65 -13.27
CA VAL A 152 7.20 -9.07 -14.68
C VAL A 152 8.20 -8.38 -15.60
N THR A 153 8.37 -7.06 -15.46
CA THR A 153 9.34 -6.33 -16.28
C THR A 153 10.77 -6.84 -16.09
N ARG A 154 11.15 -7.20 -14.86
CA ARG A 154 12.46 -7.79 -14.56
C ARG A 154 12.62 -9.19 -15.13
N ALA A 155 11.58 -10.01 -15.08
CA ALA A 155 11.58 -11.34 -15.65
C ALA A 155 11.83 -11.30 -17.16
N ILE A 156 11.10 -10.44 -17.87
CA ILE A 156 11.21 -10.27 -19.33
C ILE A 156 12.61 -9.78 -19.70
N GLN A 157 13.15 -8.76 -19.01
CA GLN A 157 14.45 -8.19 -19.33
C GLN A 157 15.64 -9.10 -19.01
N SER A 158 15.53 -9.97 -17.99
CA SER A 158 16.65 -10.80 -17.53
C SER A 158 16.63 -12.23 -18.04
N GLY A 159 15.52 -12.70 -18.62
CA GLY A 159 15.34 -14.09 -19.04
C GLY A 159 15.31 -15.10 -17.88
N GLN A 160 15.26 -14.64 -16.62
CA GLN A 160 15.42 -15.49 -15.44
C GLN A 160 14.08 -15.74 -14.74
N THR A 161 13.71 -17.02 -14.62
CA THR A 161 12.47 -17.50 -13.98
C THR A 161 12.37 -17.18 -12.49
N ARG A 162 13.47 -16.81 -11.83
CA ARG A 162 13.46 -16.37 -10.41
C ARG A 162 12.54 -15.18 -10.15
N TRP A 163 12.40 -14.29 -11.13
CA TRP A 163 11.48 -13.16 -11.04
C TRP A 163 10.02 -13.62 -11.21
N LEU A 164 9.76 -14.62 -12.05
CA LEU A 164 8.44 -15.26 -12.15
C LEU A 164 8.02 -15.93 -10.84
N ALA A 165 8.95 -16.58 -10.14
CA ALA A 165 8.68 -17.15 -8.82
C ALA A 165 8.43 -16.07 -7.73
N GLN A 166 9.07 -14.90 -7.84
CA GLN A 166 8.80 -13.76 -6.95
C GLN A 166 7.42 -13.14 -7.21
N ILE A 167 7.04 -12.97 -8.47
CA ILE A 167 5.70 -12.50 -8.87
C ILE A 167 4.62 -13.47 -8.39
N GLY A 168 4.84 -14.79 -8.52
CA GLY A 168 3.90 -15.80 -8.01
C GLY A 168 3.66 -15.68 -6.51
N ARG A 169 4.69 -15.34 -5.73
CA ARG A 169 4.56 -15.04 -4.29
C ARG A 169 3.82 -13.74 -4.01
N GLU A 170 4.07 -12.69 -4.79
CA GLU A 170 3.39 -11.39 -4.67
C GLU A 170 1.90 -11.50 -5.05
N SER A 171 1.55 -12.24 -6.10
CA SER A 171 0.16 -12.54 -6.48
C SER A 171 -0.57 -13.38 -5.43
N CYS A 172 0.12 -14.31 -4.76
CA CYS A 172 -0.45 -14.98 -3.58
C CYS A 172 -0.70 -14.00 -2.42
N ARG A 173 0.18 -13.02 -2.17
CA ARG A 173 -0.04 -11.95 -1.18
C ARG A 173 -1.16 -11.00 -1.56
N GLU A 174 -1.40 -10.80 -2.85
CA GLU A 174 -2.47 -9.97 -3.39
C GLU A 174 -3.86 -10.55 -3.11
N ARG A 175 -3.99 -11.88 -3.19
CA ARG A 175 -5.17 -12.58 -2.68
C ARG A 175 -5.37 -12.34 -1.18
N VAL A 176 -4.30 -12.21 -0.40
CA VAL A 176 -4.33 -11.82 1.03
C VAL A 176 -4.56 -10.31 1.24
N CYS A 177 -4.69 -9.50 0.19
CA CYS A 177 -5.10 -8.10 0.29
C CYS A 177 -6.54 -7.83 -0.19
N LYS A 178 -7.10 -8.68 -1.07
CA LYS A 178 -8.39 -8.40 -1.72
C LYS A 178 -9.47 -9.48 -1.58
N MET A 179 -9.24 -10.63 -0.94
CA MET A 179 -10.27 -11.69 -0.88
C MET A 179 -11.38 -11.37 0.15
N GLY A 180 -12.13 -10.30 -0.07
CA GLY A 180 -13.51 -10.20 0.40
C GLY A 180 -14.38 -10.99 -0.55
N ARG A 181 -15.07 -12.01 -0.03
CA ARG A 181 -15.85 -12.94 -0.83
C ARG A 181 -17.12 -12.22 -1.30
N SER A 182 -17.08 -11.62 -2.49
CA SER A 182 -18.30 -11.18 -3.18
C SER A 182 -19.11 -12.43 -3.58
N ARG A 183 -19.91 -12.95 -2.65
CA ARG A 183 -20.94 -13.96 -2.93
C ARG A 183 -22.30 -13.40 -2.51
N TRP A 184 -22.74 -12.37 -3.24
CA TRP A 184 -24.12 -11.95 -3.30
C TRP A 184 -24.57 -12.10 -4.74
N LEU A 185 -24.99 -13.31 -5.11
CA LEU A 185 -25.76 -13.55 -6.34
C LEU A 185 -26.50 -14.91 -6.34
N LEU A 186 -26.71 -15.53 -5.17
CA LEU A 186 -27.65 -16.66 -5.02
C LEU A 186 -28.22 -16.59 -3.61
N TYR A 187 -29.54 -16.73 -3.50
CA TYR A 187 -30.43 -16.59 -2.34
C TYR A 187 -31.09 -15.21 -2.15
N GLU A 188 -32.28 -15.15 -2.78
CA GLU A 188 -33.51 -14.37 -2.50
C GLU A 188 -33.48 -12.84 -2.58
#